data_AF-A0A7J2I1E7-F1
#
_entry.id   AF-A0A7J2I1E7-F1
#
_cell.length_a   1.000
_cell.length_b   1.000
_cell.length_c   1.000
_cell.angle_alpha   90.00
_cell.angle_beta   90.00
_cell.angle_gamma   90.00
#
_symmetry.space_group_name_H-M   'P 1'
#
loop_
_entity.id
_entity.type
_entity.pdbx_description
1 polymer ?
#
loop_
_entity_poly.entity_id
_entity_poly.type
_entity_poly.pdbx_seq_one_letter_code
_entity_poly.pdbx_strand_id
1 'polypeptide(L)'
;MLKYIEEFKKYVAITGFRNVKIGNADNFLKRVKEKKSINVDVQFFDAKFVATWQHLYFAVLNALKAFKNRENISKSLGMEIMLYASAQRQISRALEMMGVKDGTKN
;
A
#
# COMPACT_ATOMS: atom_id res chain seq x y z
N MET A 1 -7.75 -1.68 11.52
CA MET A 1 -8.95 -0.96 11.02
C MET A 1 -9.50 -1.73 9.82
N LEU A 2 -10.80 -2.00 9.79
CA LEU A 2 -11.50 -2.58 8.64
C LEU A 2 -12.67 -1.66 8.30
N LYS A 3 -12.79 -1.24 7.05
CA LYS A 3 -13.89 -0.40 6.57
C LYS A 3 -14.42 -0.90 5.23
N TYR A 4 -15.72 -0.79 5.05
CA TYR A 4 -16.36 -0.92 3.75
C TYR A 4 -16.46 0.46 3.10
N ILE A 5 -16.06 0.55 1.83
CA ILE A 5 -16.14 1.77 1.02
C ILE A 5 -17.25 1.55 -0.01
N GLU A 6 -18.45 2.05 0.31
CA GLU A 6 -19.68 1.80 -0.43
C GLU A 6 -19.59 2.19 -1.90
N GLU A 7 -19.04 3.38 -2.22
CA GLU A 7 -18.90 3.88 -3.59
C GLU A 7 -18.16 2.90 -4.52
N PHE A 8 -17.17 2.19 -4.00
CA PHE A 8 -16.34 1.26 -4.76
C PHE A 8 -16.71 -0.21 -4.52
N LYS A 9 -17.69 -0.49 -3.64
CA LYS A 9 -18.07 -1.84 -3.21
C LYS A 9 -16.87 -2.70 -2.77
N LYS A 10 -15.94 -2.09 -2.01
CA LYS A 10 -14.69 -2.73 -1.57
C LYS A 10 -14.49 -2.62 -0.07
N TYR A 11 -13.83 -3.61 0.50
CA TYR A 11 -13.31 -3.54 1.87
C TYR A 11 -11.85 -3.08 1.85
N VAL A 12 -11.47 -2.27 2.84
CA VAL A 12 -10.09 -1.91 3.13
C VAL A 12 -9.74 -2.34 4.54
N ALA A 13 -8.66 -3.11 4.67
CA ALA A 13 -8.07 -3.48 5.95
C ALA A 13 -6.71 -2.79 6.10
N ILE A 14 -6.53 -2.04 7.19
CA ILE A 14 -5.28 -1.36 7.52
C ILE A 14 -4.81 -1.89 8.87
N THR A 15 -3.63 -2.49 8.88
CA THR A 15 -2.99 -3.05 10.07
C THR A 15 -1.55 -2.57 10.16
N GLY A 16 -1.03 -2.50 11.38
CA GLY A 16 0.36 -2.18 11.65
C GLY A 16 1.00 -3.31 12.45
N PHE A 17 2.28 -3.52 12.24
CA PHE A 17 3.05 -4.49 13.00
C PHE A 17 4.14 -3.74 13.78
N ARG A 18 4.74 -4.37 14.77
CA ARG A 18 5.90 -3.82 15.50
C ARG A 18 6.81 -4.97 15.84
N ASN A 19 8.10 -4.69 15.97
CA ASN A 19 9.13 -5.69 16.30
C ASN A 19 9.19 -6.84 15.28
N VAL A 20 8.88 -6.56 14.02
CA VAL A 20 9.02 -7.53 12.92
C VAL A 20 10.45 -7.48 12.42
N LYS A 21 10.99 -8.60 11.91
CA LYS A 21 12.26 -8.59 11.18
C LYS A 21 11.99 -8.98 9.74
N ILE A 22 12.00 -8.00 8.84
CA ILE A 22 12.02 -8.25 7.41
C ILE A 22 13.49 -8.49 7.03
N GLY A 23 13.84 -9.78 6.83
CA GLY A 23 15.20 -10.18 6.46
C GLY A 23 15.54 -9.74 5.04
N ASN A 24 14.88 -10.34 4.06
CA ASN A 24 14.96 -9.94 2.65
C ASN A 24 13.56 -9.51 2.18
N ALA A 25 13.41 -8.21 1.91
CA ALA A 25 12.15 -7.57 1.56
C ALA A 25 11.59 -8.10 0.23
N ASP A 26 12.44 -8.29 -0.78
CA ASP A 26 12.01 -8.78 -2.10
C ASP A 26 11.40 -10.18 -2.01
N ASN A 27 12.07 -11.11 -1.31
CA ASN A 27 11.56 -12.45 -1.08
C ASN A 27 10.28 -12.45 -0.24
N PHE A 28 10.18 -11.55 0.74
CA PHE A 28 8.96 -11.38 1.52
C PHE A 28 7.79 -10.92 0.63
N LEU A 29 7.98 -9.85 -0.15
CA LEU A 29 6.96 -9.32 -1.05
C LEU A 29 6.56 -10.34 -2.12
N LYS A 30 7.53 -11.09 -2.66
CA LYS A 30 7.29 -12.18 -3.62
C LYS A 30 6.38 -13.26 -3.02
N ARG A 31 6.68 -13.74 -1.81
CA ARG A 31 5.85 -14.75 -1.12
C ARG A 31 4.44 -14.26 -0.85
N VAL A 32 4.26 -12.99 -0.50
CA VAL A 32 2.92 -12.42 -0.30
C VAL A 32 2.17 -12.37 -1.63
N LYS A 33 2.83 -11.96 -2.71
CA LYS A 33 2.23 -11.94 -4.05
C LYS A 33 1.83 -13.33 -4.55
N GLU A 34 2.60 -14.37 -4.21
CA GLU A 34 2.28 -15.77 -4.56
C GLU A 34 1.12 -16.34 -3.73
N LYS A 35 0.99 -15.93 -2.47
CA LYS A 35 -0.03 -16.45 -1.55
C LYS A 35 -1.34 -15.65 -1.53
N LYS A 36 -1.35 -14.41 -2.05
CA LYS A 36 -2.57 -13.58 -2.04
C LYS A 36 -3.64 -14.16 -2.97
N SER A 37 -4.90 -14.00 -2.59
CA SER A 37 -6.03 -14.31 -3.47
C SER A 37 -6.09 -13.33 -4.65
N ILE A 38 -6.57 -13.79 -5.81
CA ILE A 38 -6.64 -13.01 -7.07
C ILE A 38 -7.34 -11.65 -6.90
N ASN A 39 -8.40 -11.58 -6.09
CA ASN A 39 -9.21 -10.38 -5.89
C ASN A 39 -8.77 -9.51 -4.71
N VAL A 40 -7.55 -9.71 -4.21
CA VAL A 40 -7.00 -8.95 -3.07
C VAL A 40 -5.73 -8.21 -3.48
N ASP A 41 -5.72 -6.91 -3.23
CA ASP A 41 -4.52 -6.08 -3.31
C ASP A 41 -3.90 -5.94 -1.92
N VAL A 42 -2.60 -6.17 -1.83
CA VAL A 42 -1.82 -6.06 -0.60
C VAL A 42 -0.65 -5.12 -0.89
N GLN A 43 -0.49 -4.09 -0.04
CA GLN A 43 0.61 -3.14 -0.11
C GLN A 43 1.23 -2.97 1.28
N PHE A 44 2.56 -2.95 1.33
CA PHE A 44 3.31 -2.70 2.55
C PHE A 44 3.93 -1.31 2.52
N PHE A 45 4.04 -0.72 3.70
CA PHE A 45 4.61 0.60 3.93
C PHE A 45 5.55 0.51 5.12
N ASP A 46 6.67 1.23 5.08
CA ASP A 46 7.43 1.52 6.29
C ASP A 46 6.58 2.44 7.18
N ALA A 47 6.14 1.90 8.32
CA ALA A 47 5.25 2.60 9.24
C ALA A 47 5.85 3.90 9.79
N LYS A 48 7.17 4.10 9.72
CA LYS A 48 7.84 5.36 10.09
C LYS A 48 7.29 6.57 9.31
N PHE A 49 6.84 6.35 8.08
CA PHE A 49 6.32 7.41 7.20
C PHE A 49 4.80 7.46 7.18
N VAL A 50 4.12 6.62 7.96
CA VAL A 50 2.66 6.59 8.05
C VAL A 50 2.21 7.38 9.27
N ALA A 51 1.63 8.57 9.06
CA ALA A 51 1.13 9.40 10.14
C ALA A 51 0.04 8.74 10.99
N THR A 52 -1.00 8.19 10.35
CA THR A 52 -2.15 7.54 11.00
C THR A 52 -2.80 6.52 10.07
N TRP A 53 -3.81 5.76 10.54
CA TRP A 53 -4.60 4.92 9.63
C TRP A 53 -5.39 5.75 8.59
N GLN A 54 -5.80 6.98 8.94
CA GLN A 54 -6.48 7.87 7.99
C GLN A 54 -5.58 8.22 6.81
N HIS A 55 -4.27 8.37 7.04
CA HIS A 55 -3.30 8.64 5.97
C HIS A 55 -3.40 7.59 4.85
N LEU A 56 -3.31 6.30 5.22
CA LEU A 56 -3.44 5.20 4.26
C LEU A 56 -4.86 5.07 3.72
N TYR A 57 -5.89 5.34 4.54
CA TYR A 57 -7.28 5.29 4.10
C TYR A 57 -7.58 6.30 2.99
N PHE A 58 -7.13 7.55 3.12
CA PHE A 58 -7.30 8.56 2.07
C PHE A 58 -6.47 8.24 0.83
N ALA A 59 -5.27 7.67 0.98
CA ALA A 59 -4.50 7.16 -0.15
C ALA A 59 -5.26 6.06 -0.92
N VAL A 60 -5.95 5.16 -0.21
CA VAL A 60 -6.82 4.14 -0.81
C VAL A 60 -7.99 4.77 -1.58
N LEU A 61 -8.68 5.75 -0.98
CA LEU A 61 -9.80 6.44 -1.65
C LEU A 61 -9.34 7.13 -2.95
N ASN A 62 -8.21 7.83 -2.90
CA ASN A 62 -7.67 8.52 -4.06
C ASN A 62 -7.22 7.56 -5.16
N ALA A 63 -6.53 6.46 -4.79
CA ALA A 63 -6.13 5.44 -5.74
C ALA A 63 -7.33 4.75 -6.41
N LEU A 64 -8.37 4.40 -5.63
CA LEU A 64 -9.60 3.82 -6.16
C LEU A 64 -10.31 4.79 -7.13
N LYS A 65 -10.35 6.08 -6.79
CA LYS A 65 -10.91 7.11 -7.65
C LYS A 65 -10.12 7.25 -8.96
N ALA A 66 -8.78 7.29 -8.89
CA ALA A 66 -7.93 7.35 -10.07
C ALA A 66 -8.14 6.15 -11.00
N PHE A 67 -8.24 4.93 -10.44
CA PHE A 67 -8.55 3.72 -11.21
C PHE A 67 -9.94 3.77 -11.86
N LYS A 68 -10.96 4.21 -11.11
CA LYS A 68 -12.33 4.37 -11.63
C LYS A 68 -12.37 5.35 -12.80
N ASN A 69 -11.61 6.43 -12.71
CA ASN A 69 -11.51 7.46 -13.75
C ASN A 69 -10.54 7.12 -14.89
N ARG A 70 -9.76 6.04 -14.77
CA ARG A 70 -8.66 5.69 -15.70
C ARG A 70 -7.58 6.78 -15.79
N GLU A 71 -7.34 7.49 -14.68
CA GLU A 71 -6.33 8.54 -14.52
C GLU A 71 -5.10 8.05 -13.74
N ASN A 72 -5.10 6.77 -13.35
CA ASN A 72 -4.03 6.15 -12.56
C ASN A 72 -2.68 6.15 -13.30
N ILE A 73 -1.61 6.41 -12.56
CA ILE A 73 -0.23 6.40 -13.08
C ILE A 73 0.29 4.95 -13.17
N SER A 74 -0.02 4.15 -12.15
CA SER A 74 0.42 2.77 -12.02
C SER A 74 -0.62 1.78 -12.52
N LYS A 75 -0.16 0.65 -13.07
CA LYS A 75 -1.02 -0.48 -13.45
C LYS A 75 -1.52 -1.30 -12.26
N SER A 76 -0.94 -1.10 -11.08
CA SER A 76 -1.28 -1.83 -9.84
C SER A 76 -1.96 -0.89 -8.86
N LEU A 77 -3.11 -1.30 -8.31
CA LEU A 77 -3.80 -0.52 -7.30
C LEU A 77 -2.94 -0.29 -6.06
N GLY A 78 -2.22 -1.32 -5.59
CA GLY A 78 -1.30 -1.20 -4.45
C GLY A 78 -0.22 -0.14 -4.67
N MET A 79 0.32 -0.06 -5.89
CA MET A 79 1.33 0.92 -6.24
C MET A 79 0.75 2.33 -6.37
N GLU A 80 -0.47 2.46 -6.87
CA GLU A 80 -1.15 3.75 -6.91
C GLU A 80 -1.46 4.28 -5.51
N ILE A 81 -1.85 3.41 -4.58
CA ILE A 81 -1.98 3.75 -3.16
C ILE A 81 -0.64 4.27 -2.61
N MET A 82 0.48 3.66 -2.99
CA MET A 82 1.82 4.12 -2.60
C MET A 82 2.18 5.50 -3.14
N LEU A 83 1.81 5.81 -4.39
CA LEU A 83 1.97 7.15 -4.95
C LEU A 83 1.18 8.21 -4.14
N TYR A 84 -0.09 7.93 -3.84
CA TYR A 84 -0.91 8.84 -3.03
C TYR A 84 -0.44 8.98 -1.59
N ALA A 85 -0.02 7.89 -0.94
CA ALA A 85 0.51 7.93 0.43
C ALA A 85 1.83 8.72 0.51
N SER A 86 2.67 8.61 -0.52
CA SER A 86 3.97 9.33 -0.57
C SER A 86 3.88 10.75 -1.11
N ALA A 87 2.70 11.17 -1.59
CA ALA A 87 2.52 12.39 -2.36
C ALA A 87 3.50 12.51 -3.55
N GLN A 88 3.87 11.38 -4.15
CA GLN A 88 4.79 11.33 -5.30
C GLN A 88 4.04 10.93 -6.58
N ARG A 89 4.56 11.39 -7.72
CA ARG A 89 4.15 10.91 -9.05
C ARG A 89 5.09 9.83 -9.61
N GLN A 90 6.29 9.71 -9.06
CA GLN A 90 7.29 8.74 -9.48
C GLN A 90 7.30 7.51 -8.56
N ILE A 91 7.12 6.33 -9.15
CA ILE A 91 7.06 5.06 -8.41
C ILE A 91 8.37 4.77 -7.66
N SER A 92 9.52 4.99 -8.30
CA SER A 92 10.83 4.76 -7.69
C SER A 92 11.02 5.61 -6.42
N ARG A 93 10.69 6.91 -6.50
CA ARG A 93 10.75 7.84 -5.36
C ARG A 93 9.80 7.42 -4.23
N ALA A 94 8.58 7.02 -4.56
CA ALA A 94 7.60 6.55 -3.58
C ALA A 94 8.08 5.30 -2.82
N LEU A 95 8.63 4.32 -3.54
CA LEU A 95 9.22 3.11 -2.96
C LEU A 95 10.45 3.41 -2.11
N GLU A 96 11.32 4.31 -2.57
CA GLU A 96 12.49 4.74 -1.81
C GLU A 96 12.09 5.39 -0.48
N MET A 97 11.05 6.23 -0.49
CA MET A 97 10.61 6.97 0.70
C MET A 97 9.82 6.11 1.67
N MET A 98 8.86 5.30 1.20
CA MET A 98 7.87 4.63 2.06
C MET A 98 7.79 3.12 1.88
N GLY A 99 8.56 2.54 0.95
CA GLY A 99 8.62 1.10 0.77
C GLY A 99 9.31 0.40 1.95
N VAL A 100 8.90 -0.83 2.22
CA VAL A 100 9.63 -1.70 3.18
C VAL A 100 10.98 -2.09 2.59
N LYS A 101 12.01 -2.10 3.43
CA LYS A 101 13.39 -2.43 3.07
C LYS A 101 13.94 -3.49 4.02
N ASP A 102 15.09 -4.05 3.68
CA ASP A 102 15.81 -4.93 4.57
C ASP A 102 16.10 -4.20 5.89
N GLY A 103 15.75 -4.85 7.01
CA GLY A 103 15.89 -4.25 8.33
C GLY A 103 14.76 -3.31 8.76
N THR A 104 13.69 -3.11 7.98
CA THR A 104 12.46 -2.48 8.47
C THR A 104 11.88 -3.31 9.63
N LYS A 105 11.55 -2.64 10.75
CA LYS A 105 11.10 -3.27 12.01
C LYS A 105 9.66 -2.98 12.43
N ASN A 106 9.02 -2.05 11.72
CA ASN A 106 7.73 -1.44 12.05
C ASN A 106 6.73 -1.69 10.93
#